data_AF-A0A7S2S468-F1
#
_entry.id   AF-A0A7S2S468-F1
#
_cell.length_a   1.000
_cell.length_b   1.000
_cell.length_c   1.000
_cell.angle_alpha   90.00
_cell.angle_beta   90.00
_cell.angle_gamma   90.00
#
_symmetry.space_group_name_H-M   'P 1'
#
loop_
_entity.id
_entity.type
_entity.pdbx_description
1 polymer ?
#
loop_
_entity_poly.entity_id
_entity_poly.type
_entity_poly.pdbx_seq_one_letter_code
_entity_poly.pdbx_strand_id
1 'polypeptide(L)'
;TRITILETLSTLPHLQTLNVSKNLLSNADALRELTQCTSLSSVDLSHNSLDGEEVIDVLAEVPNLVSTNMVGNAVANIPQFRKKMISRIRRLGYMDRPVFEGERLAAEAWAVGGREAEIEARENFRAAQRKKEQDERRAFREWKQQKIEEHRLRWEAQAQAQ
;
A
#
# COMPACT_ATOMS: atom_id res chain seq x y z
N THR A 1 11.17 28.96 14.11
CA THR A 1 9.81 28.76 14.66
C THR A 1 9.36 27.37 14.29
N ARG A 2 8.78 26.60 15.22
CA ARG A 2 8.23 25.26 14.91
C ARG A 2 6.75 25.38 14.56
N ILE A 3 6.29 24.61 13.58
CA ILE A 3 4.90 24.63 13.12
C ILE A 3 4.04 23.81 14.08
N THR A 4 2.88 24.33 14.46
CA THR A 4 1.91 23.64 15.35
C THR A 4 0.58 23.32 14.66
N ILE A 5 0.25 24.04 13.59
CA ILE A 5 -0.94 23.84 12.75
C ILE A 5 -0.56 24.08 11.30
N LEU A 6 -1.11 23.27 10.40
CA LEU A 6 -0.99 23.48 8.96
C LEU A 6 -2.12 24.40 8.50
N GLU A 7 -1.77 25.48 7.82
CA GLU A 7 -2.70 26.49 7.32
C GLU A 7 -2.31 26.89 5.89
N THR A 8 -3.29 27.31 5.09
CA THR A 8 -3.06 27.90 3.74
C THR A 8 -2.48 26.93 2.69
N LEU A 9 -2.35 25.63 2.99
CA LEU A 9 -1.81 24.64 2.03
C LEU A 9 -2.77 24.36 0.87
N SER A 10 -4.06 24.54 1.08
CA SER A 10 -5.12 24.44 0.06
C SER A 10 -4.92 25.42 -1.11
N THR A 11 -4.17 26.49 -0.92
CA THR A 11 -3.88 27.49 -1.97
C THR A 11 -2.85 27.04 -2.99
N LEU A 12 -2.21 25.87 -2.78
CA LEU A 12 -1.15 25.34 -3.63
C LEU A 12 -1.69 24.21 -4.53
N PRO A 13 -2.20 24.51 -5.74
CA PRO A 13 -2.92 23.54 -6.57
C PRO A 13 -2.06 22.37 -7.07
N HIS A 14 -0.73 22.54 -7.06
CA HIS A 14 0.22 21.54 -7.55
C HIS A 14 1.08 20.92 -6.43
N LEU A 15 0.74 21.14 -5.15
CA LEU A 15 1.48 20.55 -4.04
C LEU A 15 1.28 19.03 -4.05
N GLN A 16 2.34 18.29 -4.41
CA GLN A 16 2.33 16.82 -4.46
C GLN A 16 3.02 16.18 -3.27
N THR A 17 4.07 16.83 -2.77
CA THR A 17 4.92 16.33 -1.68
C THR A 17 5.09 17.42 -0.64
N LEU A 18 4.84 17.09 0.61
CA LEU A 18 5.00 17.98 1.74
C LEU A 18 5.90 17.36 2.79
N ASN A 19 6.92 18.08 3.24
CA ASN A 19 7.73 17.67 4.39
C ASN A 19 7.53 18.68 5.52
N VAL A 20 6.91 18.21 6.60
CA VAL A 20 6.73 18.98 7.84
C VAL A 20 7.23 18.17 9.04
N SER A 21 8.26 17.35 8.80
CA SER A 21 8.95 16.60 9.85
C SER A 21 9.60 17.54 10.87
N LYS A 22 9.81 17.03 12.10
CA LYS A 22 10.48 17.76 13.20
C LYS A 22 9.78 19.06 13.61
N ASN A 23 8.45 19.07 13.56
CA ASN A 23 7.61 20.18 14.02
C ASN A 23 6.91 19.82 15.35
N LEU A 24 5.86 20.56 15.71
CA LEU A 24 5.07 20.38 16.94
C LEU A 24 3.59 20.15 16.62
N LEU A 25 3.29 19.51 15.49
CA LEU A 25 1.91 19.10 15.15
C LEU A 25 1.46 18.06 16.20
N SER A 26 0.35 18.30 16.89
CA SER A 26 -0.01 17.51 18.08
C SER A 26 -1.32 16.75 17.99
N ASN A 27 -2.24 17.15 17.10
CA ASN A 27 -3.58 16.57 17.02
C ASN A 27 -4.08 16.52 15.57
N ALA A 28 -5.27 15.95 15.38
CA ALA A 28 -5.92 15.82 14.08
C ALA A 28 -6.28 17.18 13.45
N ASP A 29 -6.68 18.16 14.26
CA ASP A 29 -7.02 19.51 13.79
C ASP A 29 -5.82 20.20 13.12
N ALA A 30 -4.61 19.97 13.64
CA ALA A 30 -3.37 20.47 13.06
C ALA A 30 -3.14 20.00 11.61
N LEU A 31 -3.80 18.93 11.17
CA LEU A 31 -3.68 18.31 9.85
C LEU A 31 -4.89 18.54 8.94
N ARG A 32 -5.97 19.17 9.41
CA ARG A 32 -7.24 19.30 8.68
C ARG A 32 -7.09 19.90 7.29
N GLU A 33 -6.17 20.84 7.10
CA GLU A 33 -5.89 21.45 5.80
C GLU A 33 -5.41 20.44 4.74
N LEU A 34 -4.79 19.33 5.12
CA LEU A 34 -4.34 18.31 4.17
C LEU A 34 -5.50 17.69 3.40
N THR A 35 -6.71 17.66 3.98
CA THR A 35 -7.92 17.13 3.34
C THR A 35 -8.33 17.95 2.11
N GLN A 36 -7.95 19.24 2.08
CA GLN A 36 -8.24 20.15 0.98
C GLN A 36 -7.16 20.12 -0.12
N CYS A 37 -6.00 19.52 0.14
CA CYS A 37 -4.90 19.44 -0.82
C CYS A 37 -5.15 18.32 -1.85
N THR A 38 -5.88 18.62 -2.93
CA THR A 38 -6.30 17.63 -3.93
C THR A 38 -5.14 16.98 -4.69
N SER A 39 -4.00 17.66 -4.82
CA SER A 39 -2.83 17.13 -5.53
C SER A 39 -1.83 16.40 -4.63
N LEU A 40 -2.03 16.44 -3.30
CA LEU A 40 -1.08 15.90 -2.33
C LEU A 40 -1.10 14.37 -2.37
N SER A 41 0.08 13.79 -2.50
CA SER A 41 0.28 12.34 -2.62
C SER A 41 1.30 11.78 -1.63
N SER A 42 2.20 12.62 -1.12
CA SER A 42 3.23 12.23 -0.17
C SER A 42 3.35 13.27 0.95
N VAL A 43 3.33 12.83 2.21
CA VAL A 43 3.53 13.71 3.37
C VAL A 43 4.50 13.09 4.38
N ASP A 44 5.51 13.84 4.79
CA ASP A 44 6.37 13.47 5.91
C ASP A 44 5.95 14.23 7.18
N LEU A 45 5.35 13.49 8.11
CA LEU A 45 4.89 13.96 9.43
C LEU A 45 5.81 13.47 10.56
N SER A 46 6.99 12.92 10.23
CA SER A 46 7.86 12.30 11.23
C SER A 46 8.38 13.28 12.29
N HIS A 47 8.62 12.77 13.49
CA HIS A 47 9.13 13.55 14.62
C HIS A 47 8.27 14.77 14.98
N ASN A 48 6.95 14.58 15.03
CA ASN A 48 6.00 15.55 15.57
C ASN A 48 5.49 15.06 16.94
N SER A 49 4.34 15.56 17.40
CA SER A 49 3.70 15.15 18.66
C SER A 49 2.28 14.65 18.42
N LEU A 50 1.97 14.14 17.23
CA LEU A 50 0.64 13.71 16.84
C LEU A 50 0.18 12.55 17.72
N ASP A 51 -1.00 12.71 18.33
CA ASP A 51 -1.64 11.71 19.19
C ASP A 51 -3.13 11.57 18.85
N GLY A 52 -3.70 10.41 19.20
CA GLY A 52 -5.11 10.07 18.97
C GLY A 52 -5.40 9.40 17.62
N GLU A 53 -6.41 8.54 17.60
CA GLU A 53 -6.81 7.78 16.39
C GLU A 53 -7.43 8.67 15.31
N GLU A 54 -8.00 9.82 15.71
CA GLU A 54 -8.59 10.84 14.82
C GLU A 54 -7.62 11.33 13.75
N VAL A 55 -6.30 11.28 14.03
CA VAL A 55 -5.24 11.60 13.06
C VAL A 55 -5.29 10.68 11.85
N ILE A 56 -5.63 9.40 12.06
CA ILE A 56 -5.75 8.41 10.99
C ILE A 56 -6.95 8.74 10.10
N ASP A 57 -8.06 9.16 10.71
CA ASP A 57 -9.28 9.51 9.97
C ASP A 57 -9.07 10.77 9.12
N VAL A 58 -8.40 11.80 9.65
CA VAL A 58 -8.03 12.98 8.84
C VAL A 58 -7.12 12.60 7.68
N LEU A 59 -6.14 11.71 7.88
CA LEU A 59 -5.27 11.24 6.79
C LEU A 59 -6.02 10.38 5.77
N ALA A 60 -7.08 9.68 6.17
CA ALA A 60 -7.94 8.92 5.27
C ALA A 60 -8.84 9.81 4.40
N GLU A 61 -9.16 11.02 4.88
CA GLU A 61 -9.89 12.04 4.13
C GLU A 61 -9.01 12.73 3.07
N VAL A 62 -7.67 12.57 3.10
CA VAL A 62 -6.77 13.14 2.09
C VAL A 62 -6.93 12.40 0.76
N PRO A 63 -7.45 13.04 -0.31
CA PRO A 63 -7.99 12.33 -1.48
C PRO A 63 -6.98 11.42 -2.21
N ASN A 64 -5.73 11.88 -2.31
CA ASN A 64 -4.70 11.26 -3.15
C ASN A 64 -3.49 10.77 -2.36
N LEU A 65 -3.59 10.61 -1.04
CA LEU A 65 -2.47 10.20 -0.20
C LEU A 65 -2.02 8.76 -0.53
N VAL A 66 -0.76 8.64 -0.95
CA VAL A 66 -0.12 7.35 -1.30
C VAL A 66 1.02 7.01 -0.35
N SER A 67 1.73 8.02 0.16
CA SER A 67 2.89 7.83 1.03
C SER A 67 2.81 8.73 2.26
N THR A 68 3.02 8.16 3.46
CA THR A 68 3.13 8.98 4.68
C THR A 68 4.17 8.44 5.65
N ASN A 69 4.97 9.31 6.26
CA ASN A 69 5.87 8.90 7.34
C ASN A 69 5.38 9.44 8.69
N MET A 70 5.12 8.53 9.63
CA MET A 70 4.56 8.84 10.95
C MET A 70 5.53 8.53 12.10
N VAL A 71 6.78 8.15 11.79
CA VAL A 71 7.79 7.77 12.80
C VAL A 71 8.00 8.90 13.81
N GLY A 72 8.12 8.55 15.09
CA GLY A 72 8.39 9.53 16.14
C GLY A 72 7.18 10.38 16.55
N ASN A 73 5.96 9.90 16.33
CA ASN A 73 4.72 10.46 16.87
C ASN A 73 4.10 9.51 17.91
N ALA A 74 3.32 10.04 18.85
CA ALA A 74 2.64 9.25 19.89
C ALA A 74 1.59 8.30 19.30
N VAL A 75 0.88 8.72 18.25
CA VAL A 75 -0.11 7.90 17.53
C VAL A 75 0.47 6.59 16.99
N ALA A 76 1.78 6.53 16.71
CA ALA A 76 2.41 5.30 16.23
C ALA A 76 2.46 4.19 17.29
N ASN A 77 2.21 4.51 18.57
CA ASN A 77 2.21 3.55 19.69
C ASN A 77 0.85 2.87 19.91
N ILE A 78 -0.22 3.28 19.20
CA ILE A 78 -1.53 2.64 19.37
C ILE A 78 -1.50 1.19 18.85
N PRO A 79 -2.30 0.27 19.45
CA PRO A 79 -2.38 -1.10 18.98
C PRO A 79 -2.81 -1.19 17.51
N GLN A 80 -2.11 -2.03 16.74
CA GLN A 80 -2.42 -2.26 15.32
C GLN A 80 -2.36 -1.00 14.45
N PHE A 81 -1.61 0.04 14.84
CA PHE A 81 -1.49 1.32 14.13
C PHE A 81 -1.34 1.17 12.61
N ARG A 82 -0.33 0.43 12.16
CA ARG A 82 -0.09 0.22 10.72
C ARG A 82 -1.29 -0.42 10.01
N LYS A 83 -1.96 -1.39 10.66
CA LYS A 83 -3.13 -2.06 10.10
C LYS A 83 -4.33 -1.11 10.00
N LYS A 84 -4.51 -0.24 11.00
CA LYS A 84 -5.50 0.85 10.96
C LYS A 84 -5.21 1.83 9.82
N MET A 85 -3.96 2.27 9.67
CA MET A 85 -3.53 3.14 8.57
C MET A 85 -3.81 2.53 7.19
N ILE A 86 -3.43 1.26 6.98
CA ILE A 86 -3.62 0.57 5.70
C ILE A 86 -5.11 0.39 5.37
N SER A 87 -5.92 0.00 6.36
CA SER A 87 -7.36 -0.24 6.16
C SER A 87 -8.16 1.04 5.95
N ARG A 88 -7.79 2.14 6.61
CA ARG A 88 -8.47 3.44 6.48
C ARG A 88 -8.05 4.21 5.23
N ILE A 89 -6.75 4.23 4.93
CA ILE A 89 -6.21 4.99 3.79
C ILE A 89 -6.12 4.06 2.57
N ARG A 90 -7.19 4.06 1.76
CA ARG A 90 -7.36 3.14 0.60
C ARG A 90 -6.19 3.17 -0.39
N ARG A 91 -5.57 4.33 -0.61
CA ARG A 91 -4.51 4.53 -1.60
C ARG A 91 -3.09 4.39 -1.03
N LEU A 92 -2.95 4.09 0.27
CA LEU A 92 -1.66 4.00 0.94
C LEU A 92 -0.81 2.86 0.34
N GLY A 93 0.27 3.24 -0.33
CA GLY A 93 1.27 2.33 -0.91
C GLY A 93 2.57 2.29 -0.12
N TYR A 94 2.85 3.31 0.70
CA TYR A 94 4.10 3.40 1.46
C TYR A 94 3.90 4.07 2.82
N MET A 95 4.56 3.55 3.86
CA MET A 95 4.62 4.20 5.18
C MET A 95 6.05 4.21 5.75
N ASP A 96 6.36 3.24 6.61
CA ASP A 96 7.73 2.84 7.00
C ASP A 96 8.36 1.89 5.97
N ARG A 97 7.51 1.11 5.30
CA ARG A 97 7.84 0.14 4.26
C ARG A 97 6.69 0.03 3.25
N PRO A 98 6.94 -0.51 2.05
CA PRO A 98 5.90 -0.74 1.04
C PRO A 98 4.71 -1.53 1.61
N VAL A 99 3.50 -1.16 1.18
CA VAL A 99 2.26 -1.88 1.48
C VAL A 99 1.97 -2.81 0.32
N PHE A 100 2.08 -4.12 0.56
CA PHE A 100 1.79 -5.13 -0.46
C PHE A 100 0.32 -5.53 -0.46
N GLU A 101 -0.17 -6.03 -1.59
CA GLU A 101 -1.56 -6.44 -1.79
C GLU A 101 -2.06 -7.41 -0.71
N GLY A 102 -1.29 -8.44 -0.38
CA GLY A 102 -1.67 -9.41 0.66
C GLY A 102 -1.77 -8.80 2.06
N GLU A 103 -0.95 -7.78 2.39
CA GLU A 103 -1.05 -7.05 3.66
C GLU A 103 -2.30 -6.16 3.68
N ARG A 104 -2.60 -5.49 2.56
CA ARG A 104 -3.80 -4.68 2.40
C ARG A 104 -5.08 -5.49 2.55
N LEU A 105 -5.19 -6.61 1.83
CA LEU A 105 -6.35 -7.51 1.94
C LEU A 105 -6.56 -7.99 3.38
N ALA A 106 -5.48 -8.38 4.06
CA ALA A 106 -5.55 -8.81 5.46
C ALA A 106 -5.96 -7.66 6.40
N ALA A 107 -5.46 -6.45 6.19
CA ALA A 107 -5.80 -5.28 6.99
C ALA A 107 -7.27 -4.85 6.79
N GLU A 108 -7.76 -4.86 5.56
CA GLU A 108 -9.16 -4.55 5.22
C GLU A 108 -10.12 -5.60 5.78
N ALA A 109 -9.80 -6.90 5.64
CA ALA A 109 -10.58 -7.97 6.24
C ALA A 109 -10.61 -7.87 7.77
N TRP A 110 -9.48 -7.54 8.39
CA TRP A 110 -9.41 -7.29 9.83
C TRP A 110 -10.29 -6.12 10.28
N ALA A 111 -10.35 -5.05 9.50
CA ALA A 111 -11.16 -3.88 9.84
C ALA A 111 -12.67 -4.17 9.81
N VAL A 112 -13.10 -5.16 9.01
CA VAL A 112 -14.51 -5.55 8.87
C VAL A 112 -14.89 -6.68 9.84
N GLY A 113 -14.09 -7.75 9.90
CA GLY A 113 -14.43 -8.99 10.61
C GLY A 113 -13.41 -9.43 11.65
N GLY A 114 -12.48 -8.55 12.04
CA GLY A 114 -11.49 -8.83 13.07
C GLY A 114 -10.50 -9.94 12.71
N ARG A 115 -10.00 -10.64 13.73
CA ARG A 115 -8.88 -11.59 13.57
C ARG A 115 -9.24 -12.80 12.70
N GLU A 116 -10.50 -13.25 12.73
CA GLU A 116 -10.95 -14.40 11.95
C GLU A 116 -10.94 -14.08 10.45
N ALA A 117 -11.55 -12.96 10.06
CA ALA A 117 -11.52 -12.48 8.68
C ALA A 117 -10.09 -12.20 8.17
N GLU A 118 -9.20 -11.71 9.05
CA GLU A 118 -7.79 -11.54 8.70
C GLU A 118 -7.10 -12.87 8.34
N ILE A 119 -7.33 -13.92 9.14
CA ILE A 119 -6.73 -15.24 8.92
C ILE A 119 -7.25 -15.81 7.60
N GLU A 120 -8.56 -15.77 7.39
CA GLU A 120 -9.21 -16.24 6.18
C GLU A 120 -8.67 -15.51 4.93
N ALA A 121 -8.60 -14.18 4.97
CA ALA A 121 -8.07 -13.38 3.86
C ALA A 121 -6.61 -13.74 3.52
N ARG A 122 -5.77 -13.98 4.54
CA ARG A 122 -4.37 -14.40 4.33
C ARG A 122 -4.28 -15.79 3.72
N GLU A 123 -5.12 -16.74 4.15
CA GLU A 123 -5.15 -18.09 3.61
C GLU A 123 -5.64 -18.10 2.16
N ASN A 124 -6.73 -17.40 1.87
CA ASN A 124 -7.27 -17.25 0.52
C ASN A 124 -6.25 -16.60 -0.42
N PHE A 125 -5.56 -15.54 0.02
CA PHE A 125 -4.51 -14.91 -0.78
C PHE A 125 -3.36 -15.88 -1.07
N ARG A 126 -2.89 -16.62 -0.05
CA ARG A 126 -1.81 -17.63 -0.23
C ARG A 126 -2.23 -18.77 -1.16
N ALA A 127 -3.47 -19.26 -1.03
CA ALA A 127 -4.00 -20.31 -1.89
C ALA A 127 -4.11 -19.83 -3.35
N ALA A 128 -4.57 -18.60 -3.58
CA ALA A 128 -4.64 -17.99 -4.90
C ALA A 128 -3.25 -17.84 -5.55
N GLN A 129 -2.24 -17.37 -4.79
CA GLN A 129 -0.86 -17.27 -5.29
C GLN A 129 -0.28 -18.63 -5.67
N ARG A 130 -0.45 -19.65 -4.81
CA ARG A 130 0.00 -21.02 -5.11
C ARG A 130 -0.67 -21.58 -6.36
N LYS A 131 -1.97 -21.37 -6.51
CA LYS A 131 -2.72 -21.82 -7.69
C LYS A 131 -2.19 -21.14 -8.96
N LYS A 132 -1.99 -19.82 -8.92
CA LYS A 132 -1.42 -19.05 -10.03
C LYS A 132 -0.03 -19.57 -10.43
N GLU A 133 0.88 -19.76 -9.46
CA GLU A 133 2.20 -20.31 -9.72
C GLU A 133 2.17 -21.73 -10.29
N GLN A 134 1.23 -22.56 -9.84
CA GLN A 134 1.03 -23.91 -10.38
C GLN A 134 0.54 -23.89 -11.83
N ASP A 135 -0.42 -23.01 -12.14
CA ASP A 135 -0.95 -22.82 -13.48
C ASP A 135 0.12 -22.29 -14.43
N GLU A 136 0.89 -21.27 -14.02
CA GLU A 136 2.02 -20.73 -14.79
C GLU A 136 3.10 -21.79 -15.05
N ARG A 137 3.44 -22.58 -14.03
CA ARG A 137 4.42 -23.68 -14.16
C ARG A 137 3.90 -24.80 -15.06
N ARG A 138 2.60 -25.08 -15.06
CA ARG A 138 1.98 -26.05 -15.97
C ARG A 138 2.05 -25.54 -17.41
N ALA A 139 1.59 -24.31 -17.65
CA ALA A 139 1.63 -23.67 -18.96
C ALA A 139 3.04 -23.61 -19.54
N PHE A 140 4.05 -23.25 -18.72
CA PHE A 140 5.44 -23.21 -19.16
C PHE A 140 5.98 -24.61 -19.54
N ARG A 141 5.61 -25.65 -18.79
CA ARG A 141 6.01 -27.04 -19.10
C ARG A 141 5.40 -27.51 -20.42
N GLU A 142 4.12 -27.25 -20.63
CA GLU A 142 3.41 -27.58 -21.87
C GLU A 142 4.01 -26.85 -23.07
N TRP A 143 4.25 -25.54 -22.94
CA TRP A 143 4.91 -24.74 -23.96
C TRP A 143 6.30 -25.29 -24.32
N LYS A 144 7.11 -25.66 -23.33
CA LYS A 144 8.45 -26.23 -23.55
C LYS A 144 8.37 -27.56 -24.32
N GLN A 145 7.42 -28.43 -23.96
CA GLN A 145 7.21 -29.70 -24.66
C GLN A 145 6.78 -29.47 -26.11
N GLN A 146 5.83 -28.56 -26.35
CA GLN A 146 5.41 -28.19 -27.71
C GLN A 146 6.57 -27.68 -28.55
N LYS A 147 7.45 -26.84 -27.99
CA LYS A 147 8.61 -26.33 -28.71
C LYS A 147 9.63 -27.42 -29.07
N ILE A 148 9.84 -28.39 -28.18
CA ILE A 148 10.69 -29.55 -28.45
C ILE A 148 10.08 -30.40 -29.58
N GLU A 149 8.78 -30.66 -29.50
CA GLU A 149 8.05 -31.44 -30.51
C GLU A 149 8.08 -30.76 -31.88
N GLU A 150 7.77 -29.46 -31.95
CA GLU A 150 7.86 -28.67 -33.18
C GLU A 150 9.25 -28.73 -33.81
N HIS A 151 10.31 -28.62 -32.99
CA HIS A 151 11.67 -28.69 -33.47
C HIS A 151 12.02 -30.08 -33.99
N ARG A 152 11.59 -31.15 -33.30
CA ARG A 152 11.79 -32.54 -33.75
C ARG A 152 11.11 -32.77 -35.11
N LEU A 153 9.84 -32.40 -35.23
CA LEU A 153 9.07 -32.54 -36.47
C LEU A 153 9.70 -31.76 -37.64
N ARG A 154 10.21 -30.55 -37.38
CA ARG A 154 10.95 -29.77 -38.40
C ARG A 154 12.23 -30.46 -38.85
N TRP A 155 13.00 -31.03 -37.92
CA TRP A 155 14.22 -31.78 -38.25
C TRP A 155 13.92 -33.03 -39.07
N GLU A 156 12.90 -33.80 -38.69
CA GLU A 156 12.47 -34.99 -39.43
C GLU A 156 12.01 -34.64 -40.85
N ALA A 157 11.22 -33.58 -41.01
CA ALA A 157 10.76 -33.12 -42.32
C ALA A 157 11.92 -32.65 -43.23
N GLN A 158 12.93 -31.99 -42.66
CA GLN A 158 14.12 -31.59 -43.42
C GLN A 158 14.97 -32.79 -43.84
N ALA A 159 15.11 -33.80 -42.98
CA ALA A 159 15.86 -35.01 -43.28
C ALA A 159 15.19 -35.88 -44.36
N GLN A 160 13.86 -35.91 -44.43
CA GLN A 160 13.12 -36.64 -45.48
C GLN A 160 13.15 -35.94 -46.85
N ALA A 161 13.49 -34.65 -46.89
CA ALA A 161 13.55 -33.87 -48.12
C ALA A 161 14.94 -33.89 -48.80
N GLN A 162 15.92 -34.58 -48.22
CA GLN A 162 17.27 -34.80 -48.74
C GLN A 162 17.43 -36.23 -49.26
#